data_AF-A0A183HY65-F1
#
_entry.id   AF-A0A183HY65-F1
#
_cell.length_a   1.000
_cell.length_b   1.000
_cell.length_c   1.000
_cell.angle_alpha   90.00
_cell.angle_beta   90.00
_cell.angle_gamma   90.00
#
_symmetry.space_group_name_H-M   'P 1'
#
loop_
_entity.id
_entity.type
_entity.pdbx_description
1 polymer ?
#
loop_
_entity_poly.entity_id
_entity_poly.type
_entity_poly.pdbx_seq_one_letter_code
_entity_poly.pdbx_strand_id
1 'polypeptide(L)'
;MTGISVKPEAENGYKLEHFIFDAFKYAKNFHVWEVRRSEEFSPLKNAESVGKDCMSTCRRDYYAECKRWLVAANVSSCIDRPIFIHPLYSYSGEGLEEYREKGITNDLLP
;
A
#
# COMPACT_ATOMS: atom_id res chain seq x y z
N MET A 1 37.06 28.94 -13.07
CA MET A 1 35.83 28.51 -12.35
C MET A 1 35.81 29.20 -11.01
N THR A 2 34.70 29.83 -10.62
CA THR A 2 34.58 30.57 -9.36
C THR A 2 34.44 29.66 -8.12
N GLY A 3 34.19 28.36 -8.31
CA GLY A 3 34.05 27.39 -7.22
C GLY A 3 32.75 27.54 -6.42
N ILE A 4 31.79 28.31 -6.92
CA ILE A 4 30.54 28.63 -6.22
C ILE A 4 29.47 27.58 -6.57
N SER A 5 28.77 27.07 -5.54
CA SER A 5 27.62 26.18 -5.71
C SER A 5 26.42 26.93 -6.30
N VAL A 6 25.75 26.32 -7.27
CA VAL A 6 24.59 26.90 -7.95
C VAL A 6 23.44 25.90 -8.00
N LYS A 7 22.20 26.39 -7.87
CA LYS A 7 21.00 25.61 -8.15
C LYS A 7 20.58 25.91 -9.59
N PRO A 8 20.66 24.95 -10.52
CA PRO A 8 20.35 25.23 -11.91
C PRO A 8 18.85 25.46 -12.13
N GLU A 9 18.52 26.37 -13.05
CA GLU A 9 17.14 26.69 -13.44
C GLU A 9 16.61 25.77 -14.56
N ALA A 10 17.51 25.03 -15.22
CA ALA A 10 17.21 24.07 -16.27
C ALA A 10 18.12 22.84 -16.16
N GLU A 11 17.77 21.75 -16.83
CA GLU A 11 18.56 20.53 -16.88
C GLU A 11 19.98 20.81 -17.40
N ASN A 12 21.00 20.46 -16.60
CA ASN A 12 22.40 20.74 -16.92
C ASN A 12 23.31 19.51 -16.74
N GLY A 13 22.73 18.31 -16.65
CA GLY A 13 23.46 17.07 -16.45
C GLY A 13 22.54 15.85 -16.49
N TYR A 14 23.16 14.67 -16.48
CA TYR A 14 22.46 13.40 -16.51
C TYR A 14 22.65 12.64 -15.20
N LYS A 15 21.57 11.99 -14.74
CA LYS A 15 21.63 10.97 -13.71
C LYS A 15 21.50 9.61 -14.38
N LEU A 16 22.48 8.74 -14.19
CA LEU A 16 22.43 7.37 -14.69
C LEU A 16 21.87 6.46 -13.60
N GLU A 17 20.88 5.64 -13.94
CA GLU A 17 20.23 4.69 -13.04
C GLU A 17 20.12 3.32 -13.72
N HIS A 18 20.28 2.25 -12.93
CA HIS A 18 19.96 0.90 -13.36
C HIS A 18 18.58 0.49 -12.84
N PHE A 19 17.86 -0.32 -13.61
CA PHE A 19 16.57 -0.86 -13.17
C PHE A 19 16.73 -2.30 -12.71
N ILE A 20 16.16 -2.62 -11.54
CA ILE A 20 16.25 -3.95 -10.93
C ILE A 20 15.72 -5.05 -11.86
N PHE A 21 14.70 -4.74 -12.66
CA PHE A 21 14.05 -5.67 -13.59
C PHE A 21 14.84 -5.89 -14.90
N ASP A 22 15.92 -5.14 -15.17
CA ASP A 22 16.82 -5.44 -16.28
C ASP A 22 17.51 -6.81 -16.12
N ALA A 23 17.53 -7.33 -14.88
CA ALA A 23 18.05 -8.64 -14.56
C ALA A 23 17.17 -9.79 -15.08
N PHE A 24 15.88 -9.55 -15.38
CA PHE A 24 14.94 -10.61 -15.77
C PHE A 24 15.36 -11.37 -17.02
N LYS A 25 16.04 -10.71 -17.97
CA LYS A 25 16.55 -11.35 -19.20
C LYS A 25 17.58 -12.45 -18.98
N TYR A 26 18.19 -12.50 -17.79
CA TYR A 26 19.17 -13.52 -17.42
C TYR A 26 18.54 -14.71 -16.67
N ALA A 27 17.25 -14.66 -16.35
CA ALA A 27 16.55 -15.73 -15.65
C ALA A 27 16.36 -16.95 -16.56
N LYS A 28 16.74 -18.14 -16.09
CA LYS A 28 16.48 -19.42 -16.79
C LYS A 28 15.03 -19.87 -16.67
N ASN A 29 14.38 -19.53 -15.55
CA ASN A 29 12.99 -19.84 -15.26
C ASN A 29 12.31 -18.54 -14.79
N PHE A 30 11.48 -17.95 -15.65
CA PHE A 30 10.77 -16.70 -15.38
C PHE A 30 9.27 -16.97 -15.30
N HIS A 31 8.63 -16.45 -14.24
CA HIS A 31 7.20 -16.62 -14.00
C HIS A 31 6.58 -15.26 -13.66
N VAL A 32 5.33 -15.07 -14.06
CA VAL A 32 4.52 -13.90 -13.74
C VAL A 32 3.32 -14.38 -12.94
N TRP A 33 3.02 -13.68 -11.85
CA TRP A 33 1.85 -13.92 -11.01
C TRP A 33 1.01 -12.66 -10.94
N GLU A 34 -0.22 -12.72 -11.44
CA GLU A 34 -1.17 -11.60 -11.39
C GLU A 34 -1.91 -11.60 -10.06
N VAL A 35 -2.09 -10.41 -9.48
CA VAL A 35 -2.80 -10.20 -8.22
C VAL A 35 -3.81 -9.05 -8.35
N ARG A 36 -4.75 -8.99 -7.42
CA ARG A 36 -5.70 -7.87 -7.36
C ARG A 36 -4.99 -6.64 -6.78
N ARG A 37 -4.99 -5.55 -7.54
CA ARG A 37 -4.42 -4.26 -7.10
C ARG A 37 -4.98 -3.82 -5.74
N SER A 38 -6.27 -3.99 -5.51
CA SER A 38 -6.95 -3.56 -4.28
C SER A 38 -6.44 -4.27 -3.02
N GLU A 39 -5.87 -5.45 -3.16
CA GLU A 39 -5.40 -6.29 -2.05
C GLU A 39 -3.88 -6.11 -1.86
N GLU A 40 -3.13 -5.94 -2.96
CA GLU A 40 -1.67 -6.11 -2.96
C GLU A 40 -0.88 -4.86 -3.35
N PHE A 41 -1.54 -3.80 -3.82
CA PHE A 41 -0.81 -2.63 -4.35
C PHE A 41 -1.51 -1.28 -4.19
N SER A 42 -1.01 -0.47 -3.26
CA SER A 42 -1.31 0.97 -3.15
C SER A 42 -0.02 1.79 -2.98
N PRO A 43 0.53 2.37 -4.06
CA PRO A 43 1.83 3.04 -3.99
C PRO A 43 1.73 4.45 -3.38
N LEU A 44 2.76 4.84 -2.65
CA LEU A 44 2.98 6.20 -2.17
C LEU A 44 4.09 6.87 -2.99
N LYS A 45 3.73 7.84 -3.82
CA LYS A 45 4.61 8.52 -4.78
C LYS A 45 4.49 10.03 -4.74
N ASN A 46 3.33 10.58 -4.37
CA ASN A 46 3.02 12.00 -4.52
C ASN A 46 2.61 12.64 -3.19
N ALA A 47 2.69 13.97 -3.17
CA ALA A 47 2.09 14.79 -2.11
C ALA A 47 0.55 14.76 -2.18
N GLU A 48 -0.11 15.09 -1.06
CA GLU A 48 -1.58 15.12 -0.97
C GLU A 48 -2.25 16.02 -1.99
N SER A 49 -1.62 17.13 -2.37
CA SER A 49 -2.16 18.07 -3.36
C SER A 49 -2.39 17.46 -4.74
N VAL A 50 -1.75 16.34 -5.06
CA VAL A 50 -1.92 15.62 -6.32
C VAL A 50 -3.16 14.72 -6.30
N GLY A 51 -3.60 14.26 -5.12
CA GLY A 51 -4.79 13.42 -4.95
C GLY A 51 -4.70 12.00 -5.54
N LYS A 52 -3.50 11.55 -5.94
CA LYS A 52 -3.25 10.22 -6.53
C LYS A 52 -1.95 9.65 -5.98
N ASP A 53 -1.94 8.36 -5.65
CA ASP A 53 -0.77 7.64 -5.12
C ASP A 53 -0.09 8.45 -3.97
N CYS A 54 -0.92 8.97 -3.07
CA CYS A 54 -0.57 9.79 -1.91
C CYS A 54 -0.99 9.11 -0.59
N MET A 55 -0.72 9.73 0.56
CA MET A 55 -1.01 9.13 1.87
C MET A 55 -2.51 8.87 2.04
N SER A 56 -3.37 9.79 1.60
CA SER A 56 -4.82 9.59 1.68
C SER A 56 -5.31 8.41 0.84
N THR A 57 -4.78 8.21 -0.38
CA THR A 57 -5.13 7.04 -1.20
C THR A 57 -4.65 5.74 -0.57
N CYS A 58 -3.44 5.71 0.00
CA CYS A 58 -2.93 4.52 0.69
C CYS A 58 -3.75 4.13 1.91
N ARG A 59 -4.14 5.12 2.74
CA ARG A 59 -5.00 4.88 3.90
C ARG A 59 -6.37 4.37 3.48
N ARG A 60 -6.99 5.02 2.50
CA ARG A 60 -8.30 4.59 1.96
C ARG A 60 -8.24 3.15 1.46
N ASP A 61 -7.25 2.80 0.66
CA ASP A 61 -7.14 1.48 0.04
C ASP A 61 -6.91 0.40 1.11
N TYR A 62 -6.07 0.68 2.12
CA TYR A 62 -5.85 -0.23 3.25
C TYR A 62 -7.10 -0.42 4.13
N TYR A 63 -7.82 0.66 4.46
CA TYR A 63 -9.07 0.57 5.23
C TYR A 63 -10.16 -0.19 4.48
N ALA A 64 -10.21 -0.04 3.15
CA ALA A 64 -11.11 -0.81 2.31
C ALA A 64 -10.76 -2.31 2.34
N GLU A 65 -9.47 -2.67 2.41
CA GLU A 65 -9.03 -4.07 2.54
C GLU A 65 -9.38 -4.65 3.91
N CYS A 66 -9.09 -3.94 5.00
CA CYS A 66 -9.50 -4.36 6.35
C CYS A 66 -11.02 -4.56 6.43
N LYS A 67 -11.81 -3.68 5.81
CA LYS A 67 -13.26 -3.84 5.73
C LYS A 67 -13.66 -5.10 4.94
N ARG A 68 -12.99 -5.39 3.82
CA ARG A 68 -13.24 -6.62 3.04
C ARG A 68 -12.96 -7.86 3.87
N TRP A 69 -11.86 -7.89 4.62
CA TRP A 69 -11.54 -9.02 5.51
C TRP A 69 -12.59 -9.25 6.57
N LEU A 70 -13.05 -8.19 7.25
CA LEU A 70 -14.10 -8.29 8.26
C LEU A 70 -15.43 -8.80 7.69
N VAL A 71 -15.81 -8.30 6.51
CA VAL A 71 -17.00 -8.79 5.80
C VAL A 71 -16.85 -10.26 5.40
N ALA A 72 -15.70 -10.66 4.87
CA ALA A 72 -15.41 -12.06 4.52
C ALA A 72 -15.43 -12.97 5.76
N ALA A 73 -15.01 -12.45 6.90
CA ALA A 73 -15.10 -13.12 8.19
C ALA A 73 -16.52 -13.10 8.78
N ASN A 74 -17.56 -12.63 8.08
CA ASN A 74 -18.94 -12.50 8.58
C ASN A 74 -19.09 -11.62 9.83
N VAL A 75 -18.18 -10.67 10.05
CA VAL A 75 -18.31 -9.64 11.09
C VAL A 75 -19.32 -8.60 10.61
N SER A 76 -20.16 -8.09 11.52
CA SER A 76 -21.25 -7.17 11.19
C SER A 76 -20.80 -6.03 10.28
N SER A 77 -21.53 -5.84 9.16
CA SER A 77 -21.19 -4.91 8.09
C SER A 77 -21.45 -3.43 8.41
N CYS A 78 -21.93 -3.11 9.62
CA CYS A 78 -22.28 -1.75 10.05
C CYS A 78 -21.07 -0.85 10.36
N ILE A 79 -19.86 -1.26 9.97
CA ILE A 79 -18.63 -0.49 10.17
C ILE A 79 -18.52 0.56 9.06
N ASP A 80 -18.96 1.77 9.39
CA ASP A 80 -18.89 2.96 8.53
C ASP A 80 -17.74 3.90 8.94
N ARG A 81 -16.68 3.32 9.51
CA ARG A 81 -15.47 4.05 9.93
C ARG A 81 -14.20 3.30 9.52
N PRO A 82 -13.06 4.00 9.37
CA PRO A 82 -11.78 3.36 9.14
C PRO A 82 -11.40 2.35 10.22
N ILE A 83 -11.06 1.13 9.83
CA ILE A 83 -10.45 0.13 10.71
C ILE A 83 -9.05 -0.19 10.22
N PHE A 84 -8.10 -0.20 11.14
CA PHE A 84 -6.77 -0.74 10.94
C PHE A 84 -6.69 -2.08 11.67
N ILE A 85 -6.19 -3.11 11.00
CA ILE A 85 -5.91 -4.43 11.60
C ILE A 85 -4.41 -4.60 11.58
N HIS A 86 -3.77 -4.87 12.72
CA HIS A 86 -2.33 -4.93 12.72
C HIS A 86 -1.86 -6.22 12.01
N PRO A 87 -0.81 -6.15 11.16
CA PRO A 87 -0.37 -7.31 10.38
C PRO A 87 0.14 -8.52 11.19
N LEU A 88 0.48 -8.34 12.47
CA LEU A 88 0.87 -9.45 13.35
C LEU A 88 -0.31 -10.32 13.77
N TYR A 89 -1.53 -9.79 13.73
CA TYR A 89 -2.73 -10.51 14.12
C TYR A 89 -3.42 -11.12 12.91
N SER A 90 -3.46 -10.40 11.80
CA SER A 90 -4.00 -10.90 10.53
C SER A 90 -3.16 -10.39 9.37
N TYR A 91 -2.55 -11.31 8.63
CA TYR A 91 -1.71 -11.02 7.47
C TYR A 91 -2.55 -10.74 6.22
N SER A 92 -3.61 -11.52 6.00
CA SER A 92 -4.48 -11.45 4.81
C SER A 92 -5.95 -11.70 5.14
N GLY A 93 -6.38 -11.32 6.35
CA GLY A 93 -7.77 -11.41 6.79
C GLY A 93 -8.14 -12.69 7.54
N GLU A 94 -7.18 -13.58 7.80
CA GLU A 94 -7.37 -14.76 8.65
C GLU A 94 -7.52 -14.40 10.13
N GLY A 95 -8.22 -15.24 10.91
CA GLY A 95 -8.31 -15.13 12.37
C GLY A 95 -9.28 -14.05 12.88
N LEU A 96 -10.04 -13.40 12.01
CA LEU A 96 -10.96 -12.32 12.38
C LEU A 96 -12.34 -12.80 12.87
N GLU A 97 -12.58 -14.10 12.92
CA GLU A 97 -13.90 -14.68 13.25
C GLU A 97 -14.36 -14.36 14.68
N GLU A 98 -13.43 -14.12 15.60
CA GLU A 98 -13.79 -13.77 16.98
C GLU A 98 -14.55 -12.44 17.09
N TYR A 99 -14.42 -11.56 16.10
CA TYR A 99 -15.14 -10.29 16.05
C TYR A 99 -16.62 -10.44 15.67
N ARG A 100 -17.07 -11.63 15.26
CA ARG A 100 -18.50 -11.92 15.05
C ARG A 100 -19.31 -11.71 16.32
N GLU A 101 -18.78 -12.18 17.45
CA GLU A 101 -19.43 -12.12 18.76
C GLU A 101 -18.96 -10.92 19.57
N LYS A 102 -17.65 -10.63 19.55
CA LYS A 102 -17.06 -9.51 20.31
C LYS A 102 -17.52 -8.14 19.78
N GLY A 103 -17.85 -8.07 18.49
CA GLY A 103 -18.03 -6.81 17.79
C GLY A 103 -16.74 -5.99 17.68
N ILE A 104 -16.81 -4.87 16.96
CA ILE A 104 -15.66 -3.98 16.76
C ILE A 104 -15.90 -2.67 17.50
N THR A 105 -15.13 -2.48 18.58
CA THR A 105 -15.25 -1.31 19.46
C THR A 105 -14.21 -0.23 19.16
N ASN A 106 -13.01 -0.62 18.71
CA ASN A 106 -11.90 0.29 18.44
C ASN A 106 -11.66 0.47 16.93
N ASP A 107 -10.98 1.55 16.54
CA ASP A 107 -10.50 1.78 15.17
C ASP A 107 -9.23 0.95 14.85
N LEU A 108 -8.47 0.60 15.89
CA LEU A 108 -7.27 -0.21 15.80
C LEU A 108 -7.56 -1.57 16.42
N LEU A 109 -7.56 -2.60 15.58
CA LEU A 109 -7.54 -3.98 16.02
C LEU A 109 -6.09 -4.46 16.18
N PRO A 110 -5.83 -5.36 17.15
CA PRO A 110 -4.51 -5.93 17.39
C PRO A 110 -3.88 -6.56 16.18
#